data_AF-D1ARC3-F1
#
_entry.id   AF-D1ARC3-F1
#
_cell.length_a   1.000
_cell.length_b   1.000
_cell.length_c   1.000
_cell.angle_alpha   90.00
_cell.angle_beta   90.00
_cell.angle_gamma   90.00
#
_symmetry.space_group_name_H-M   'P 1'
#
loop_
_entity.id
_entity.type
_entity.pdbx_description
1 polymer ?
#
loop_
_entity_poly.entity_id
_entity_poly.type
_entity_poly.pdbx_seq_one_letter_code
_entity_poly.pdbx_strand_id
1 'polypeptide(L)'
;MKKILLFLMSITLLFVITGCKGKKALTADEFKNKMTQEGYQVQDISEKYVGKGAKAVLIAKKDGYQIEFFVTENKDYAVGSYNLNKEKFEKTKGNAMVETQKSMGNVSKYTLKSNSTYKVVSRVGETFIYINAPGAKTDEINEVLKKLGY
;
A
#
# COMPACT_ATOMS: atom_id res chain seq x y z
N MET A 1 26.43 -54.45 12.12
CA MET A 1 26.05 -53.32 11.25
C MET A 1 24.61 -52.93 11.50
N LYS A 2 24.36 -51.82 12.21
CA LYS A 2 23.36 -50.79 11.90
C LYS A 2 23.41 -49.74 12.99
N LYS A 3 23.79 -48.55 12.55
CA LYS A 3 23.87 -47.30 13.29
C LYS A 3 22.44 -46.83 13.61
N ILE A 4 22.33 -45.93 14.60
CA ILE A 4 21.52 -44.69 14.63
C ILE A 4 21.05 -44.48 16.07
N LEU A 5 21.86 -43.86 16.93
CA LEU A 5 22.06 -42.41 17.14
C LEU A 5 21.04 -41.84 18.13
N LEU A 6 21.51 -41.60 19.36
CA LEU A 6 20.98 -40.59 20.28
C LEU A 6 20.87 -39.24 19.54
N PHE A 7 19.77 -38.52 19.70
CA PHE A 7 19.83 -37.15 20.24
C PHE A 7 18.44 -36.63 20.61
N LEU A 8 18.29 -36.33 21.89
CA LEU A 8 17.35 -35.35 22.43
C LEU A 8 17.66 -34.00 21.77
N MET A 9 16.71 -33.39 21.07
CA MET A 9 16.76 -31.94 20.84
C MET A 9 15.36 -31.37 20.96
N SER A 10 15.07 -30.97 22.19
CA SER A 10 14.02 -30.01 22.54
C SER A 10 14.19 -28.75 21.69
N ILE A 11 13.32 -28.54 20.71
CA ILE A 11 13.04 -27.23 20.14
C ILE A 11 11.58 -26.94 20.49
N THR A 12 11.39 -26.48 21.72
CA THR A 12 10.21 -25.70 22.09
C THR A 12 10.16 -24.48 21.18
N LEU A 13 9.30 -24.58 20.18
CA LEU A 13 8.94 -23.51 19.26
C LEU A 13 8.39 -22.34 20.10
N LEU A 14 9.21 -21.33 20.36
CA LEU A 14 8.77 -20.05 20.87
C LEU A 14 7.88 -19.41 19.79
N PHE A 15 6.60 -19.76 19.81
CA PHE A 15 5.56 -18.94 19.22
C PHE A 15 5.57 -17.61 19.99
N VAL A 16 6.37 -16.65 19.52
CA VAL A 16 6.23 -15.27 19.95
C VAL A 16 4.94 -14.77 19.31
N ILE A 17 3.84 -14.96 20.03
CA ILE A 17 2.55 -14.37 19.73
C ILE A 17 2.73 -12.85 19.93
N THR A 18 3.32 -12.15 18.96
CA THR A 18 3.21 -10.68 18.89
C THR A 18 1.84 -10.32 18.32
N GLY A 19 0.78 -10.81 18.97
CA GLY A 19 -0.57 -10.32 18.77
C GLY A 19 -0.58 -8.83 19.12
N CYS A 20 -1.16 -8.01 18.24
CA CYS A 20 -1.24 -6.54 18.29
C CYS A 20 -0.07 -5.72 17.70
N LYS A 21 0.82 -6.27 16.85
CA LYS A 21 1.57 -5.41 15.91
C LYS A 21 0.80 -5.30 14.60
N GLY A 22 0.30 -4.10 14.30
CA GLY A 22 -0.33 -3.78 13.02
C GLY A 22 0.60 -4.08 11.84
N LYS A 23 0.05 -4.06 10.61
CA LYS A 23 0.82 -4.34 9.39
C LYS A 23 2.02 -3.39 9.27
N LYS A 24 3.22 -3.92 9.01
CA LYS A 24 4.42 -3.10 8.77
C LYS A 24 4.20 -2.26 7.50
N ALA A 25 4.41 -0.95 7.62
CA ALA A 25 4.40 -0.04 6.48
C ALA A 25 5.68 -0.19 5.65
N LEU A 26 5.59 0.00 4.33
CA LEU A 26 6.79 0.02 3.48
C LEU A 26 7.62 1.28 3.74
N THR A 27 8.94 1.16 3.59
CA THR A 27 9.79 2.34 3.43
C THR A 27 9.76 2.85 1.98
N ALA A 28 10.24 4.07 1.75
CA ALA A 28 10.41 4.63 0.41
C ALA A 28 11.29 3.74 -0.49
N ASP A 29 12.41 3.24 0.05
CA ASP A 29 13.32 2.34 -0.68
C ASP A 29 12.71 0.98 -0.96
N GLU A 30 11.98 0.39 0.00
CA GLU A 30 11.27 -0.88 -0.21
C GLU A 30 10.22 -0.71 -1.32
N PHE A 31 9.47 0.41 -1.35
CA PHE A 31 8.55 0.74 -2.43
C PHE A 31 9.28 0.89 -3.77
N LYS A 32 10.32 1.73 -3.83
CA LYS A 32 11.11 1.98 -5.06
C LYS A 32 11.66 0.69 -5.65
N ASN A 33 12.26 -0.16 -4.82
CA ASN A 33 12.84 -1.43 -5.25
C ASN A 33 11.78 -2.38 -5.80
N LYS A 34 10.67 -2.58 -5.07
CA LYS A 34 9.56 -3.43 -5.51
C LYS A 34 8.94 -2.94 -6.81
N MET A 35 8.69 -1.64 -6.94
CA MET A 35 8.09 -1.06 -8.15
C MET A 35 9.02 -1.16 -9.36
N THR A 36 10.32 -0.94 -9.16
CA THR A 36 11.32 -1.10 -10.23
C THR A 36 11.39 -2.55 -10.71
N GLN A 37 11.34 -3.53 -9.79
CA GLN A 37 11.28 -4.97 -10.12
C GLN A 37 10.02 -5.35 -10.91
N GLU A 38 8.90 -4.64 -10.70
CA GLU A 38 7.66 -4.81 -11.45
C GLU A 38 7.62 -4.02 -12.77
N GLY A 39 8.75 -3.40 -13.14
CA GLY A 39 8.94 -2.69 -14.41
C GLY A 39 8.40 -1.26 -14.43
N TYR A 40 8.16 -0.64 -13.27
CA TYR A 40 7.78 0.77 -13.19
C TYR A 40 9.00 1.68 -13.20
N GLN A 41 8.86 2.84 -13.82
CA GLN A 41 9.79 3.95 -13.67
C GLN A 41 9.42 4.74 -12.41
N VAL A 42 10.32 4.77 -11.43
CA VAL A 42 10.08 5.44 -10.13
C VAL A 42 10.78 6.79 -10.09
N GLN A 43 10.03 7.85 -9.79
CA GLN A 43 10.53 9.21 -9.59
C GLN A 43 10.36 9.60 -8.12
N ASP A 44 11.41 10.11 -7.50
CA ASP A 44 11.35 10.75 -6.18
C ASP A 44 11.02 12.23 -6.37
N ILE A 45 9.96 12.70 -5.71
CA ILE A 45 9.53 14.10 -5.75
C ILE A 45 9.39 14.70 -4.35
N SER A 46 10.05 14.10 -3.35
CA SER A 46 9.94 14.46 -1.94
C SER A 46 10.25 15.93 -1.67
N GLU A 47 11.19 16.52 -2.42
CA GLU A 47 11.54 17.95 -2.33
C GLU A 47 10.33 18.90 -2.52
N LYS A 48 9.31 18.48 -3.30
CA LYS A 48 8.09 19.28 -3.52
C LYS A 48 7.14 19.30 -2.33
N TYR A 49 7.40 18.45 -1.33
CA TYR A 49 6.54 18.21 -0.17
C TYR A 49 7.20 18.57 1.16
N VAL A 50 8.38 19.18 1.15
CA VAL A 50 9.00 19.75 2.35
C VAL A 50 8.04 20.72 3.04
N GLY A 51 7.79 20.49 4.33
CA GLY A 51 6.84 21.27 5.15
C GLY A 51 5.36 21.02 4.86
N LYS A 52 5.01 20.01 4.06
CA LYS A 52 3.62 19.67 3.67
C LYS A 52 3.10 18.38 4.30
N GLY A 53 3.73 17.89 5.37
CA GLY A 53 3.28 16.70 6.09
C GLY A 53 3.76 15.36 5.51
N ALA A 54 4.66 15.37 4.52
CA ALA A 54 5.27 14.16 3.96
C ALA A 54 6.81 14.18 4.03
N LYS A 55 7.38 13.06 4.48
CA LYS A 55 8.84 12.80 4.52
C LYS A 55 9.36 12.31 3.18
N ALA A 56 8.57 11.50 2.48
CA ALA A 56 8.92 10.98 1.17
C ALA A 56 7.69 10.87 0.27
N VAL A 57 7.87 11.19 -1.00
CA VAL A 57 6.84 11.05 -2.04
C VAL A 57 7.45 10.48 -3.30
N LEU A 58 6.98 9.30 -3.71
CA LEU A 58 7.45 8.58 -4.88
C LEU A 58 6.31 8.37 -5.86
N ILE A 59 6.57 8.60 -7.14
CA ILE A 59 5.65 8.30 -8.23
C ILE A 59 6.22 7.15 -9.05
N ALA A 60 5.54 6.02 -9.08
CA ALA A 60 5.84 4.89 -9.95
C ALA A 60 4.93 4.93 -11.18
N LYS A 61 5.50 5.04 -12.38
CA LYS A 61 4.79 5.17 -13.66
C LYS A 61 4.96 3.93 -14.54
N LYS A 62 3.88 3.50 -15.17
CA LYS A 62 3.85 2.40 -16.16
C LYS A 62 2.59 2.53 -17.01
N ASP A 63 2.68 2.22 -18.30
CA ASP A 63 1.53 2.09 -19.23
C ASP A 63 0.46 3.20 -19.12
N GLY A 64 0.88 4.45 -19.03
CA GLY A 64 -0.02 5.61 -19.02
C GLY A 64 -0.79 5.85 -17.71
N TYR A 65 -0.44 5.17 -16.61
CA TYR A 65 -0.95 5.48 -15.27
C TYR A 65 0.19 5.57 -14.25
N GLN A 66 -0.15 5.99 -13.03
CA GLN A 66 0.81 6.13 -11.95
C GLN A 66 0.26 5.62 -10.61
N ILE A 67 1.18 5.18 -9.77
CA ILE A 67 0.97 4.83 -8.37
C ILE A 67 1.80 5.82 -7.54
N GLU A 68 1.13 6.62 -6.73
CA GLU A 68 1.78 7.58 -5.85
C GLU A 68 1.89 6.98 -4.44
N PHE A 69 3.08 7.01 -3.86
CA PHE A 69 3.38 6.50 -2.53
C PHE A 69 3.91 7.61 -1.64
N PHE A 70 3.33 7.72 -0.46
CA PHE A 70 3.65 8.75 0.52
C PHE A 70 4.08 8.10 1.82
N VAL A 71 5.18 8.59 2.38
CA VAL A 71 5.57 8.41 3.77
C VAL A 71 5.30 9.72 4.49
N THR A 72 4.35 9.74 5.41
CA THR A 72 3.93 10.97 6.10
C THR A 72 4.80 11.26 7.33
N GLU A 73 4.71 12.48 7.85
CA GLU A 73 5.44 12.89 9.06
C GLU A 73 5.10 12.02 10.27
N ASN A 74 3.82 11.66 10.40
CA ASN A 74 3.28 10.78 11.42
C ASN A 74 2.00 10.09 10.93
N LYS A 75 1.44 9.22 11.76
CA LYS A 75 0.21 8.46 11.46
C LYS A 75 -1.01 9.34 11.19
N ASP A 76 -1.16 10.47 11.87
CA ASP A 76 -2.36 11.31 11.77
C ASP A 76 -2.44 11.97 10.39
N TYR A 77 -1.31 12.40 9.83
CA TYR A 77 -1.24 12.84 8.43
C TYR A 77 -1.68 11.76 7.43
N ALA A 78 -1.27 10.49 7.64
CA ALA A 78 -1.70 9.39 6.77
C ALA A 78 -3.20 9.11 6.91
N VAL A 79 -3.77 9.16 8.12
CA VAL A 79 -5.21 8.99 8.37
C VAL A 79 -6.00 10.11 7.71
N GLY A 80 -5.58 11.37 7.91
CA GLY A 80 -6.20 12.53 7.27
C GLY A 80 -6.15 12.45 5.75
N SER A 81 -4.98 12.11 5.19
CA SER A 81 -4.81 11.96 3.73
C SER A 81 -5.68 10.86 3.16
N TYR A 82 -5.81 9.73 3.87
CA TYR A 82 -6.73 8.66 3.47
C TYR A 82 -8.18 9.15 3.42
N ASN A 83 -8.66 9.81 4.48
CA ASN A 83 -10.03 10.29 4.57
C ASN A 83 -10.34 11.34 3.50
N LEU A 84 -9.45 12.32 3.31
CA LEU A 84 -9.60 13.38 2.31
C LEU A 84 -9.66 12.81 0.87
N ASN A 85 -8.76 11.87 0.55
CA ASN A 85 -8.76 11.26 -0.78
C ASN A 85 -9.94 10.31 -1.00
N LYS A 86 -10.38 9.60 0.04
CA LYS A 86 -11.60 8.81 0.00
C LYS A 86 -12.80 9.70 -0.32
N GLU A 87 -12.99 10.79 0.41
CA GLU A 87 -14.10 11.72 0.20
C GLU A 87 -14.06 12.33 -1.21
N LYS A 88 -12.86 12.68 -1.70
CA LYS A 88 -12.65 13.12 -3.09
C LYS A 88 -13.10 12.08 -4.10
N PHE A 89 -12.83 10.80 -3.87
CA PHE A 89 -13.32 9.73 -4.75
C PHE A 89 -14.82 9.52 -4.64
N GLU A 90 -15.40 9.57 -3.44
CA GLU A 90 -16.85 9.45 -3.22
C GLU A 90 -17.62 10.52 -3.99
N LYS A 91 -17.10 11.75 -4.07
CA LYS A 91 -17.65 12.86 -4.87
C LYS A 91 -17.65 12.62 -6.38
N THR A 92 -17.00 11.56 -6.87
CA THR A 92 -16.89 11.23 -8.31
C THR A 92 -17.68 9.98 -8.71
N LYS A 93 -18.52 9.45 -7.81
CA LYS A 93 -19.39 8.30 -8.09
C LYS A 93 -20.37 8.65 -9.21
N GLY A 94 -20.39 7.84 -10.27
CA GLY A 94 -21.47 7.81 -11.26
C GLY A 94 -22.57 6.84 -10.88
N ASN A 95 -23.63 6.78 -11.71
CA ASN A 95 -24.79 5.92 -11.47
C ASN A 95 -24.44 4.43 -11.44
N ALA A 96 -23.55 3.97 -12.32
CA ALA A 96 -22.97 2.64 -12.29
C ALA A 96 -21.62 2.70 -11.59
N MET A 97 -21.50 2.03 -10.45
CA MET A 97 -20.27 2.01 -9.67
C MET A 97 -20.11 0.70 -8.89
N VAL A 98 -18.85 0.37 -8.59
CA VAL A 98 -18.48 -0.66 -7.61
C VAL A 98 -17.52 -0.02 -6.63
N GLU A 99 -17.85 -0.08 -5.35
CA GLU A 99 -16.97 0.39 -4.27
C GLU A 99 -16.65 -0.70 -3.26
N THR A 100 -15.47 -0.62 -2.67
CA THR A 100 -15.11 -1.45 -1.52
C THR A 100 -14.42 -0.61 -0.47
N GLN A 101 -14.68 -0.92 0.81
CA GLN A 101 -14.01 -0.32 1.94
C GLN A 101 -13.61 -1.41 2.93
N LYS A 102 -12.35 -1.39 3.37
CA LYS A 102 -11.82 -2.28 4.41
C LYS A 102 -11.00 -1.47 5.39
N SER A 103 -11.19 -1.70 6.69
CA SER A 103 -10.38 -1.08 7.74
C SER A 103 -10.11 -2.08 8.84
N MET A 104 -8.85 -2.24 9.23
CA MET A 104 -8.43 -3.14 10.30
C MET A 104 -7.13 -2.63 10.92
N GLY A 105 -7.18 -2.26 12.19
CA GLY A 105 -6.02 -1.74 12.92
C GLY A 105 -5.39 -0.52 12.23
N ASN A 106 -4.11 -0.63 11.88
CA ASN A 106 -3.39 0.44 11.19
C ASN A 106 -3.52 0.41 9.65
N VAL A 107 -4.43 -0.40 9.10
CA VAL A 107 -4.69 -0.52 7.66
C VAL A 107 -6.08 0.00 7.30
N SER A 108 -6.18 0.77 6.23
CA SER A 108 -7.47 1.19 5.64
C SER A 108 -7.35 1.24 4.13
N LYS A 109 -8.32 0.69 3.39
CA LYS A 109 -8.36 0.69 1.93
C LYS A 109 -9.75 1.05 1.44
N TYR A 110 -9.80 1.94 0.46
CA TYR A 110 -11.01 2.26 -0.29
C TYR A 110 -10.73 2.14 -1.78
N THR A 111 -11.65 1.53 -2.52
CA THR A 111 -11.58 1.42 -3.98
C THR A 111 -12.88 1.88 -4.60
N LEU A 112 -12.79 2.56 -5.73
CA LEU A 112 -13.96 2.94 -6.53
C LEU A 112 -13.71 2.65 -8.01
N LYS A 113 -14.56 1.83 -8.61
CA LYS A 113 -14.66 1.65 -10.06
C LYS A 113 -15.92 2.36 -10.56
N SER A 114 -15.74 3.44 -11.31
CA SER A 114 -16.85 4.22 -11.88
C SER A 114 -16.34 5.08 -13.04
N ASN A 115 -17.21 5.42 -14.00
CA ASN A 115 -16.88 6.29 -15.14
C ASN A 115 -15.59 5.88 -15.88
N SER A 116 -15.43 4.58 -16.15
CA SER A 116 -14.23 4.00 -16.79
C SER A 116 -12.90 4.22 -16.05
N THR A 117 -12.95 4.57 -14.77
CA THR A 117 -11.77 4.72 -13.90
C THR A 117 -11.76 3.69 -12.79
N TYR A 118 -10.55 3.36 -12.33
CA TYR A 118 -10.30 2.62 -11.11
C TYR A 118 -9.45 3.46 -10.17
N LYS A 119 -9.99 3.72 -8.98
CA LYS A 119 -9.43 4.61 -7.97
C LYS A 119 -9.15 3.83 -6.70
N VAL A 120 -7.99 4.05 -6.11
CA VAL A 120 -7.58 3.39 -4.87
C VAL A 120 -6.92 4.39 -3.95
N VAL A 121 -7.34 4.37 -2.68
CA VAL A 121 -6.56 4.94 -1.59
C VAL A 121 -6.34 3.85 -0.55
N SER A 122 -5.09 3.54 -0.23
CA SER A 122 -4.72 2.48 0.71
C SER A 122 -3.68 2.97 1.70
N ARG A 123 -3.94 2.84 2.99
CA ARG A 123 -3.12 3.32 4.10
C ARG A 123 -2.60 2.13 4.90
N VAL A 124 -1.32 2.16 5.24
CA VAL A 124 -0.69 1.25 6.19
C VAL A 124 0.21 2.06 7.12
N GLY A 125 -0.12 2.13 8.41
CA GLY A 125 0.63 2.96 9.36
C GLY A 125 0.66 4.44 8.97
N GLU A 126 1.87 4.99 8.85
CA GLU A 126 2.19 6.36 8.40
C GLU A 126 2.42 6.48 6.89
N THR A 127 1.96 5.49 6.11
CA THR A 127 2.10 5.53 4.65
C THR A 127 0.76 5.40 3.97
N PHE A 128 0.64 5.96 2.78
CA PHE A 128 -0.52 5.70 1.93
C PHE A 128 -0.16 5.69 0.45
N ILE A 129 -0.99 4.99 -0.31
CA ILE A 129 -0.97 4.93 -1.77
C ILE A 129 -2.20 5.67 -2.30
N TYR A 130 -2.01 6.44 -3.37
CA TYR A 130 -3.07 7.05 -4.15
C TYR A 130 -2.96 6.60 -5.62
N ILE A 131 -4.08 6.18 -6.19
CA ILE A 131 -4.20 5.76 -7.59
C ILE A 131 -5.49 6.31 -8.17
N ASN A 132 -5.39 6.89 -9.36
CA ASN A 132 -6.51 7.19 -10.25
C ASN A 132 -6.10 6.79 -11.67
N ALA A 133 -6.62 5.67 -12.16
CA ALA A 133 -6.18 5.05 -13.41
C ALA A 133 -7.37 4.63 -14.29
N PRO A 134 -7.14 4.32 -15.58
CA PRO A 134 -8.14 3.69 -16.42
C PRO A 134 -8.64 2.38 -15.82
N GLY A 135 -9.95 2.11 -15.91
CA GLY A 135 -10.57 0.91 -15.38
C GLY A 135 -10.01 -0.39 -15.97
N ALA A 136 -9.46 -0.35 -17.19
CA ALA A 136 -8.79 -1.47 -17.83
C ALA A 136 -7.52 -1.95 -17.07
N LYS A 137 -6.95 -1.11 -16.19
CA LYS A 137 -5.76 -1.44 -15.39
C LYS A 137 -6.07 -2.05 -14.01
N THR A 138 -7.35 -2.31 -13.71
CA THR A 138 -7.81 -2.77 -12.38
C THR A 138 -7.05 -4.00 -11.88
N ASP A 139 -6.92 -5.04 -12.70
CA ASP A 139 -6.34 -6.32 -12.26
C ASP A 139 -4.83 -6.20 -12.02
N GLU A 140 -4.11 -5.56 -12.95
CA GLU A 140 -2.69 -5.25 -12.81
C GLU A 140 -2.41 -4.44 -11.52
N ILE A 141 -3.22 -3.41 -11.26
CA ILE A 141 -3.10 -2.58 -10.04
C ILE A 141 -3.35 -3.43 -8.79
N ASN A 142 -4.38 -4.28 -8.80
CA ASN A 142 -4.68 -5.14 -7.66
C ASN A 142 -3.56 -6.14 -7.35
N GLU A 143 -2.96 -6.72 -8.38
CA GLU A 143 -1.82 -7.62 -8.23
C GLU A 143 -0.60 -6.91 -7.63
N VAL A 144 -0.25 -5.74 -8.14
CA VAL A 144 0.87 -4.96 -7.64
C VAL A 144 0.63 -4.50 -6.20
N LEU A 145 -0.57 -3.99 -5.88
CA LEU A 145 -0.92 -3.63 -4.51
C LEU A 145 -0.83 -4.83 -3.56
N LYS A 146 -1.26 -6.03 -3.99
CA LYS A 146 -1.11 -7.25 -3.20
C LYS A 146 0.36 -7.56 -2.90
N LYS A 147 1.27 -7.42 -3.88
CA LYS A 147 2.73 -7.63 -3.71
C LYS A 147 3.39 -6.58 -2.80
N LEU A 148 2.88 -5.35 -2.82
CA LEU A 148 3.30 -4.28 -1.91
C LEU A 148 2.72 -4.47 -0.50
N GLY A 149 1.62 -5.21 -0.37
CA GLY A 149 0.88 -5.31 0.87
C GLY A 149 -0.04 -4.11 1.12
N TYR A 150 -0.74 -3.61 0.10
CA TYR A 150 -1.70 -2.50 0.19
C TYR A 150 -3.06 -2.86 -0.43
#